data_AF-A0A6C0E5D6-F1
#
_entry.id   AF-A0A6C0E5D6-F1
#
_cell.length_a   1.000
_cell.length_b   1.000
_cell.length_c   1.000
_cell.angle_alpha   90.00
_cell.angle_beta   90.00
_cell.angle_gamma   90.00
#
_symmetry.space_group_name_H-M   'P 1'
#
loop_
_entity.id
_entity.type
_entity.pdbx_description
1 polymer ?
#
loop_
_entity_poly.entity_id
_entity_poly.type
_entity_poly.pdbx_seq_one_letter_code
_entity_poly.pdbx_strand_id
1 'polypeptide(L)'
;MACKTCLELGLRRVHDVCPVRQSYWCTQCACYGHLAATCDTVTHVERPRCLEDLIPVEVRERWGIRTQTAIVWPTTSLEIAEREIAESNTIEVMYREGRQDNRIREVMRSLKIPTVHKMEGNIQKLRAWAVANGKKVRLSQEK
;
A
#
# COMPACT_ATOMS: atom_id res chain seq x y z
N MET A 1 4.20 -4.93 23.54
CA MET A 1 4.94 -4.14 22.53
C MET A 1 4.09 -2.93 22.15
N ALA A 2 4.71 -1.78 21.90
CA ALA A 2 3.98 -0.62 21.36
C ALA A 2 3.50 -0.91 19.93
N CYS A 3 2.34 -0.36 19.55
CA CYS A 3 1.82 -0.57 18.21
C CYS A 3 2.67 0.12 17.15
N LYS A 4 3.08 -0.65 16.13
CA LYS A 4 3.86 -0.14 15.00
C LYS A 4 3.17 1.01 14.24
N THR A 5 1.90 0.86 13.91
CA THR A 5 1.13 1.89 13.17
C THR A 5 0.99 3.17 13.97
N CYS A 6 0.77 3.10 15.29
CA CYS A 6 0.77 4.28 16.13
C CYS A 6 2.18 4.90 16.24
N LEU A 7 3.22 4.07 16.30
CA LEU A 7 4.60 4.54 16.34
C LEU A 7 4.98 5.35 15.09
N GLU A 8 4.50 4.93 13.91
CA GLU A 8 4.66 5.63 12.63
C GLU A 8 4.00 7.02 12.64
N LEU A 9 2.99 7.23 13.49
CA LEU A 9 2.35 8.52 13.74
C LEU A 9 2.98 9.28 14.93
N GLY A 10 4.11 8.81 15.47
CA GLY A 10 4.76 9.39 16.65
C GLY A 10 4.07 9.06 17.98
N LEU A 11 3.05 8.20 17.97
CA LEU A 11 2.27 7.84 19.15
C LEU A 11 2.79 6.54 19.78
N ARG A 12 3.29 6.62 21.01
CA ARG A 12 3.66 5.42 21.80
C ARG A 12 2.43 4.89 22.55
N ARG A 13 1.62 4.08 21.87
CA ARG A 13 0.42 3.45 22.43
C ARG A 13 0.52 1.93 22.43
N VAL A 14 -0.11 1.31 23.43
CA VAL A 14 -0.32 -0.14 23.54
C VAL A 14 -1.82 -0.36 23.53
N HIS A 15 -2.28 -1.28 22.70
CA HIS A 15 -3.70 -1.60 22.55
C HIS A 15 -3.84 -3.00 21.92
N ASP A 16 -4.89 -3.73 22.29
CA ASP A 16 -5.18 -5.05 21.74
C ASP A 16 -5.65 -4.95 20.29
N VAL A 17 -6.42 -3.91 19.97
CA VAL A 17 -6.83 -3.57 18.60
C VAL A 17 -6.46 -2.13 18.28
N CYS A 18 -5.80 -1.91 17.15
CA CYS A 18 -5.31 -0.59 16.76
C CYS A 18 -6.43 0.27 16.17
N PRO A 19 -6.82 1.41 16.80
CA PRO A 19 -7.87 2.28 16.26
C PRO A 19 -7.49 2.88 14.91
N VAL A 20 -6.19 3.08 14.68
CA VAL A 20 -5.67 3.53 13.38
C VAL A 20 -5.84 2.47 12.30
N ARG A 21 -5.60 1.19 12.62
CA ARG A 21 -5.88 0.10 11.64
C ARG A 21 -7.37 -0.13 11.48
N GLN A 22 -8.16 0.05 12.54
CA GLN A 22 -9.62 -0.07 12.46
C GLN A 22 -10.26 0.97 11.55
N SER A 23 -9.70 2.17 11.48
CA SER A 23 -10.20 3.26 10.63
C SER A 23 -9.77 3.17 9.17
N TYR A 24 -9.01 2.13 8.79
CA TYR A 24 -8.68 1.88 7.39
C TYR A 24 -9.94 1.46 6.66
N TRP A 25 -10.29 2.20 5.62
CA TRP A 25 -11.47 1.92 4.80
C TRP A 25 -11.08 1.14 3.56
N CYS A 26 -11.75 0.03 3.36
CA CYS A 26 -11.66 -0.75 2.14
C CYS A 26 -12.79 -0.36 1.18
N THR A 27 -12.42 0.17 0.03
CA THR A 27 -13.39 0.58 -1.01
C THR A 27 -14.08 -0.61 -1.70
N GLN A 28 -13.44 -1.79 -1.77
CA GLN A 28 -14.03 -2.98 -2.40
C GLN A 28 -14.95 -3.76 -1.46
N CYS A 29 -14.54 -3.98 -0.21
CA CYS A 29 -15.35 -4.67 0.79
C CYS A 29 -16.38 -3.76 1.46
N ALA A 30 -16.29 -2.44 1.23
CA ALA A 30 -17.11 -1.42 1.86
C ALA A 30 -17.15 -1.58 3.40
N CYS A 31 -16.00 -1.87 4.00
CA CYS A 31 -15.88 -2.08 5.43
C CYS A 31 -14.56 -1.54 6.00
N TYR A 32 -14.55 -1.38 7.32
CA TYR A 32 -13.44 -0.87 8.10
C TYR A 32 -12.61 -2.00 8.72
N GLY A 33 -11.30 -1.78 8.89
CA GLY A 33 -10.50 -2.53 9.85
C GLY A 33 -9.63 -3.67 9.32
N HIS A 34 -9.37 -3.70 8.02
CA HIS A 34 -8.42 -4.64 7.41
C HIS A 34 -7.46 -3.93 6.46
N LEU A 35 -6.27 -4.53 6.27
CA LEU A 35 -5.29 -4.05 5.29
C LEU A 35 -5.63 -4.60 3.90
N ALA A 36 -5.19 -3.90 2.85
CA ALA A 36 -5.24 -4.41 1.48
C ALA A 36 -4.51 -5.76 1.38
N ALA A 37 -3.38 -5.91 2.08
CA ALA A 37 -2.61 -7.15 2.12
C ALA A 37 -3.38 -8.36 2.69
N THR A 38 -4.41 -8.11 3.51
CA THR A 38 -5.27 -9.15 4.11
C THR A 38 -6.60 -9.29 3.39
N CYS A 39 -6.76 -8.62 2.25
CA CYS A 39 -7.96 -8.70 1.43
C CYS A 39 -7.60 -9.18 0.04
N ASP A 40 -8.12 -10.34 -0.35
CA ASP A 40 -7.78 -11.00 -1.61
C ASP A 40 -8.13 -10.15 -2.85
N THR A 41 -9.03 -9.18 -2.72
CA THR A 41 -9.58 -8.39 -3.83
C THR A 41 -9.13 -6.93 -3.88
N VAL A 42 -8.39 -6.44 -2.87
CA VAL A 42 -8.17 -4.99 -2.72
C VAL A 42 -6.83 -4.55 -3.30
N THR A 43 -6.90 -3.50 -4.11
CA THR A 43 -5.76 -2.79 -4.70
C THR A 43 -5.44 -1.48 -3.98
N HIS A 44 -6.37 -0.93 -3.20
CA HIS A 44 -6.22 0.35 -2.50
C HIS A 44 -7.01 0.39 -1.18
N VAL A 45 -6.37 0.80 -0.10
CA VAL A 45 -7.02 1.10 1.19
C VAL A 45 -6.88 2.58 1.48
N GLU A 46 -7.98 3.23 1.82
CA GLU A 46 -7.96 4.63 2.23
C GLU A 46 -7.56 4.73 3.70
N ARG A 47 -6.48 5.46 3.96
CA ARG A 47 -6.05 5.80 5.31
C ARG A 47 -6.87 6.97 5.85
N PRO A 48 -7.11 7.04 7.17
CA PRO A 48 -7.83 8.16 7.76
C PRO A 48 -7.06 9.46 7.52
N ARG A 49 -7.79 10.53 7.19
CA ARG A 49 -7.19 11.81 6.79
C ARG A 49 -7.08 12.76 7.98
N CYS A 50 -7.98 12.63 8.95
CA CYS A 50 -7.97 13.40 10.19
C CYS A 50 -8.09 12.50 11.42
N LEU A 51 -7.71 13.03 12.59
CA LEU A 51 -7.82 12.31 13.87
C LEU A 51 -9.27 11.90 14.17
N GLU A 52 -10.23 12.69 13.70
CA GLU A 52 -11.64 12.45 13.89
C GLU A 52 -12.13 11.26 13.05
N ASP A 53 -11.46 10.89 11.96
CA ASP A 53 -11.76 9.65 11.22
C ASP A 53 -11.43 8.38 12.04
N LEU A 54 -10.64 8.51 13.12
CA LEU A 54 -10.38 7.43 14.08
C LEU A 54 -11.52 7.21 15.07
N ILE A 55 -12.48 8.14 15.13
CA ILE A 55 -13.61 8.12 16.05
C ILE A 55 -14.81 7.51 15.32
N PRO A 56 -15.48 6.49 15.89
CA PRO A 56 -16.70 5.93 15.31
C PRO A 56 -17.74 7.02 14.99
N VAL A 57 -18.44 6.85 13.86
CA VAL A 57 -19.42 7.83 13.36
C VAL A 57 -20.47 8.15 14.41
N GLU A 58 -21.01 7.14 15.11
CA GLU A 58 -22.06 7.37 16.12
C GLU A 58 -21.57 8.25 17.28
N VAL A 59 -20.29 8.13 17.64
CA VAL A 59 -19.68 8.92 18.71
C VAL A 59 -19.45 10.36 18.23
N ARG A 60 -18.98 10.55 16.99
CA ARG A 60 -18.80 11.90 16.42
C ARG A 60 -20.12 12.65 16.36
N GLU A 61 -21.16 12.01 15.85
CA GLU A 61 -22.48 12.62 15.72
C GLU A 61 -23.10 12.94 17.08
N ARG A 62 -23.03 12.00 18.04
CA ARG A 62 -23.55 12.18 19.40
C ARG A 62 -22.95 13.40 20.10
N TRP A 63 -21.65 13.63 19.94
CA TRP A 63 -20.93 14.70 20.63
C TRP A 63 -20.67 15.93 19.75
N GLY A 64 -21.22 15.97 18.53
CA GLY A 64 -21.06 17.11 17.62
C GLY A 64 -19.62 17.39 17.20
N ILE A 65 -18.76 16.37 17.16
CA ILE A 65 -17.35 16.53 16.79
C ILE A 65 -17.27 16.77 15.28
N ARG A 66 -16.95 18.03 14.89
CA ARG A 66 -16.83 18.45 13.49
C ARG A 66 -15.44 18.95 13.10
N THR A 67 -14.47 18.89 14.01
CA THR A 67 -13.08 19.25 13.72
C THR A 67 -12.48 18.29 12.69
N GLN A 68 -11.47 18.76 11.96
CA GLN A 68 -10.75 17.97 10.96
C GLN A 68 -9.25 18.18 11.15
N THR A 69 -8.74 17.63 12.25
CA THR A 69 -7.32 17.73 12.60
C THR A 69 -6.52 16.79 11.72
N ALA A 70 -5.82 17.33 10.72
CA ALA A 70 -5.11 16.54 9.72
C ALA A 70 -4.08 15.58 10.33
N ILE A 71 -4.09 14.32 9.85
CA ILE A 71 -3.02 13.36 10.12
C ILE A 71 -1.96 13.53 9.04
N VAL A 72 -0.74 13.89 9.45
CA VAL A 72 0.41 13.91 8.56
C VAL A 72 1.02 12.51 8.52
N TRP A 73 0.69 11.76 7.48
CA TRP A 73 1.30 10.46 7.25
C TRP A 73 2.74 10.62 6.77
N PRO A 74 3.69 9.82 7.28
CA PRO A 74 5.03 9.80 6.71
C PRO A 74 4.96 9.36 5.25
N THR A 75 5.79 9.98 4.41
CA THR A 75 5.93 9.60 3.00
C THR A 75 6.19 8.10 2.92
N THR A 76 5.25 7.38 2.34
CA THR A 76 5.31 5.92 2.30
C THR A 76 6.35 5.52 1.27
N SER A 77 7.40 4.80 1.69
CA SER A 77 8.38 4.26 0.75
C SER A 77 7.71 3.23 -0.16
N LEU A 78 8.28 2.99 -1.35
CA LEU A 78 7.78 1.96 -2.27
C LEU A 78 7.68 0.59 -1.59
N GLU A 79 8.63 0.25 -0.72
CA GLU A 79 8.62 -1.01 0.03
C GLU A 79 7.45 -1.14 0.99
N ILE A 80 7.09 -0.06 1.68
CA ILE A 80 5.92 -0.08 2.58
C ILE A 80 4.64 -0.20 1.75
N ALA A 81 4.55 0.54 0.65
CA ALA A 81 3.38 0.49 -0.23
C ALA A 81 3.18 -0.91 -0.83
N GLU A 82 4.24 -1.56 -1.30
CA GLU A 82 4.17 -2.94 -1.83
C GLU A 82 3.77 -3.97 -0.78
N ARG A 83 4.21 -3.81 0.47
CA ARG A 83 3.80 -4.68 1.59
C ARG A 83 2.33 -4.55 1.92
N GLU A 84 1.71 -3.41 1.60
CA GLU A 84 0.29 -3.19 1.80
C GLU A 84 -0.56 -3.78 0.66
N ILE A 85 0.02 -4.14 -0.49
CA ILE A 85 -0.70 -4.70 -1.63
C ILE A 85 -0.83 -6.23 -1.50
N ALA A 86 -2.04 -6.73 -1.76
CA ALA A 86 -2.37 -8.16 -1.73
C ALA A 86 -1.44 -9.00 -2.62
N GLU A 87 -1.13 -10.23 -2.20
CA GLU A 87 -0.34 -11.18 -3.00
C GLU A 87 -1.00 -11.52 -4.34
N SER A 88 -2.34 -11.55 -4.38
CA SER A 88 -3.13 -11.75 -5.60
C SER A 88 -2.90 -10.68 -6.67
N ASN A 89 -2.46 -9.47 -6.28
CA ASN A 89 -2.20 -8.33 -7.16
C ASN A 89 -0.71 -8.21 -7.54
N THR A 90 -0.04 -9.34 -7.71
CA THR A 90 1.38 -9.42 -8.08
C THR A 90 1.56 -9.57 -9.60
N ILE A 91 2.42 -8.75 -10.19
CA ILE A 91 2.95 -8.93 -11.54
C ILE A 91 4.21 -9.79 -11.42
N GLU A 92 4.13 -11.04 -11.88
CA GLU A 92 5.30 -11.92 -11.94
C GLU A 92 6.08 -11.70 -13.24
N VAL A 93 7.34 -11.33 -13.09
CA VAL A 93 8.31 -11.18 -14.18
C VAL A 93 9.23 -12.38 -14.13
N MET A 94 8.85 -13.42 -14.87
CA MET A 94 9.65 -14.64 -15.06
C MET A 94 10.76 -14.39 -16.07
N TYR A 95 12.02 -14.61 -15.67
CA TYR A 95 13.19 -14.41 -16.54
C TYR A 95 14.11 -15.62 -16.55
N ARG A 96 14.78 -15.84 -17.68
CA ARG A 96 15.90 -16.79 -17.78
C ARG A 96 17.19 -16.15 -17.31
N GLU A 97 18.13 -16.97 -16.85
CA GLU A 97 19.45 -16.52 -16.43
C GLU A 97 20.10 -15.59 -17.47
N GLY A 98 20.61 -14.44 -17.02
CA GLY A 98 21.20 -13.42 -17.89
C GLY A 98 20.22 -12.63 -18.78
N ARG A 99 18.91 -12.89 -18.75
CA ARG A 99 17.89 -12.19 -19.58
C ARG A 99 16.91 -11.33 -18.78
N GLN A 100 17.24 -11.02 -17.53
CA GLN A 100 16.38 -10.24 -16.63
C GLN A 100 16.00 -8.85 -17.19
N ASP A 101 16.97 -8.05 -17.65
CA ASP A 101 16.69 -6.70 -18.18
C ASP A 101 15.79 -6.74 -19.42
N ASN A 102 16.03 -7.70 -20.32
CA ASN A 102 15.22 -7.86 -21.54
C ASN A 102 13.75 -8.14 -21.19
N ARG A 103 13.51 -9.02 -20.20
CA ARG A 103 12.16 -9.34 -19.75
C ARG A 103 11.49 -8.15 -19.07
N ILE A 104 12.20 -7.45 -18.20
CA ILE A 104 11.69 -6.23 -17.55
C ILE A 104 11.27 -5.20 -18.60
N ARG A 105 12.11 -4.95 -19.62
CA ARG A 105 11.78 -4.02 -20.71
C ARG A 105 10.62 -4.49 -21.58
N GLU A 106 10.44 -5.78 -21.76
CA GLU A 106 9.30 -6.35 -22.48
C GLU A 106 8.00 -6.11 -21.71
N VAL A 107 7.99 -6.37 -20.40
CA VAL A 107 6.86 -6.08 -19.50
C VAL A 107 6.57 -4.58 -19.44
N MET A 108 7.61 -3.74 -19.34
CA MET A 108 7.43 -2.29 -19.38
C MET A 108 6.80 -1.84 -20.71
N ARG A 109 7.22 -2.42 -21.84
CA ARG A 109 6.63 -2.11 -23.15
C ARG A 109 5.18 -2.54 -23.26
N SER A 110 4.81 -3.73 -22.77
CA SER A 110 3.41 -4.18 -22.78
C SER A 110 2.50 -3.31 -21.90
N LEU A 111 3.05 -2.79 -20.80
CA LEU A 111 2.38 -1.85 -19.90
C LEU A 111 2.49 -0.38 -20.35
N LYS A 112 3.12 -0.11 -21.51
CA LYS A 112 3.34 1.23 -22.06
C LYS A 112 4.14 2.17 -21.12
N ILE A 113 5.06 1.61 -20.35
CA ILE A 113 5.96 2.33 -19.44
C ILE A 113 7.28 2.64 -20.18
N PRO A 114 7.73 3.91 -20.23
CA PRO A 114 9.01 4.26 -20.84
C PRO A 114 10.21 3.64 -20.11
N THR A 115 11.05 2.92 -20.85
CA THR A 115 12.29 2.32 -20.33
C THR A 115 13.43 3.33 -20.25
N VAL A 116 14.38 3.10 -19.35
CA VAL A 116 15.65 3.80 -19.22
C VAL A 116 16.82 2.87 -19.53
N HIS A 117 18.03 3.44 -19.64
CA HIS A 117 19.23 2.68 -19.99
C HIS A 117 19.64 1.65 -18.93
N LYS A 118 19.53 1.98 -17.64
CA LYS A 118 19.96 1.13 -16.53
C LYS A 118 18.83 0.22 -16.05
N MET A 119 19.12 -1.07 -15.86
CA MET A 119 18.18 -2.06 -15.35
C MET A 119 17.57 -1.64 -13.99
N GLU A 120 18.38 -1.16 -13.05
CA GLU A 120 17.90 -0.73 -11.74
C GLU A 120 16.85 0.39 -11.83
N GLY A 121 17.07 1.35 -12.74
CA GLY A 121 16.10 2.42 -13.01
C GLY A 121 14.81 1.90 -13.65
N ASN A 122 14.89 0.84 -14.47
CA ASN A 122 13.71 0.18 -15.02
C ASN A 122 12.91 -0.55 -13.92
N ILE A 123 13.60 -1.27 -13.02
CA ILE A 123 12.97 -1.94 -11.88
C ILE A 123 12.26 -0.91 -10.99
N GLN A 124 12.93 0.18 -10.63
CA GLN A 124 12.34 1.22 -9.79
C GLN A 124 11.12 1.87 -10.45
N LYS A 125 11.18 2.17 -11.75
CA LYS A 125 10.03 2.70 -12.51
C LYS A 125 8.88 1.71 -12.58
N LEU A 126 9.16 0.44 -12.82
CA LEU A 126 8.15 -0.61 -12.88
C LEU A 126 7.46 -0.78 -11.52
N ARG A 127 8.23 -0.78 -10.41
CA ARG A 127 7.71 -0.83 -9.04
C ARG A 127 6.85 0.40 -8.72
N ALA A 128 7.33 1.60 -9.04
CA ALA A 128 6.56 2.83 -8.81
C ALA A 128 5.25 2.85 -9.60
N TRP A 129 5.28 2.45 -10.87
CA TRP A 129 4.07 2.32 -11.68
C TRP A 129 3.12 1.27 -11.10
N ALA A 130 3.64 0.11 -10.67
CA ALA A 130 2.84 -0.96 -10.09
C ALA A 130 2.13 -0.47 -8.82
N VAL A 131 2.86 0.16 -7.89
CA VAL A 131 2.31 0.73 -6.66
C VAL A 131 1.22 1.76 -6.96
N ALA A 132 1.44 2.65 -7.93
CA ALA A 132 0.43 3.64 -8.33
C ALA A 132 -0.85 3.01 -8.90
N ASN A 133 -0.78 1.76 -9.38
CA ASN A 133 -1.91 0.99 -9.89
C ASN A 133 -2.40 -0.07 -8.89
N GLY A 134 -1.93 -0.05 -7.63
CA GLY A 134 -2.31 -1.03 -6.62
C GLY A 134 -1.81 -2.44 -6.91
N LYS A 135 -0.68 -2.57 -7.62
CA LYS A 135 0.00 -3.82 -7.95
C LYS A 135 1.39 -3.86 -7.33
N LYS A 136 1.93 -5.06 -7.12
CA LYS A 136 3.34 -5.25 -6.74
C LYS A 136 4.09 -6.08 -7.75
N VAL A 137 5.42 -5.98 -7.78
CA VAL A 137 6.26 -6.65 -8.77
C VAL A 137 7.07 -7.74 -8.09
N ARG A 138 7.05 -8.96 -8.66
CA ARG A 138 7.92 -10.06 -8.25
C ARG A 138 8.80 -10.48 -9.42
N LEU A 139 10.10 -10.47 -9.20
CA LEU A 139 11.08 -10.97 -10.17
C LEU A 139 11.41 -12.42 -9.79
N SER A 140 11.30 -13.36 -10.72
CA SER A 140 11.58 -14.78 -10.45
C SER A 140 12.31 -15.43 -11.62
N GLN A 141 13.33 -16.23 -11.31
CA GLN A 141 14.11 -16.94 -12.32
C GLN A 141 13.40 -18.24 -12.71
N GLU A 142 13.27 -18.50 -14.01
CA GLU A 142 12.84 -19.80 -14.53
C GLU A 142 13.86 -20.87 -14.09
N LYS A 143 13.36 -21.96 -13.49
CA LYS A 143 14.17 -23.13 -13.14
C LYS A 143 14.56 -23.92 -14.40
#